data_AF-A0A9P8KUV7-F1
#
_entry.id   AF-A0A9P8KUV7-F1
#
_cell.length_a   1.000
_cell.length_b   1.000
_cell.length_c   1.000
_cell.angle_alpha   90.00
_cell.angle_beta   90.00
_cell.angle_gamma   90.00
#
_symmetry.space_group_name_H-M   'P 1'
#
loop_
_entity.id
_entity.type
_entity.pdbx_description
1 polymer ?
#
loop_
_entity_poly.entity_id
_entity_poly.type
_entity_poly.pdbx_seq_one_letter_code
_entity_poly.pdbx_strand_id
1 'polypeptide(L)'
;MYETFRESALGQAIRFVSRNKWLQYPEERPDFVLPPEYVALLSNSEKQHEATSDRSNSHLNQRSGSPDPASDSSQTADEDGEDLRRERTVGSIQRGPYMEHGRYDPEQQIELKKTKSEPIVPVKTNDGVILVDWYTTVDQANPQNWSSFKRSYIVFVICLYTWVTYVAGSVFAFSEPGIVEHFGVSVEASELGLALYVLAYGVGPLIFGPPTEIPVIGRNPVYYLTFLVFFALSFPAATINSFGGLLAVRFFAGFFGSVGIAIGGASIQDVFTLIYFPYGLGWWVLSFWAGPAIGPTFAGFAAMEKGWRWPLWEVVWICAVMAIFLLALTPETSAPNILLRRAKRLRKLTGDARL
;
A
#
# COMPACT_ATOMS: atom_id res chain seq x y z
N MET A 1 -11.18 16.81 -5.78
CA MET A 1 -12.20 15.95 -5.13
C MET A 1 -12.79 14.92 -6.10
N TYR A 2 -13.15 15.32 -7.33
CA TYR A 2 -13.63 14.41 -8.39
C TYR A 2 -12.71 13.21 -8.65
N GLU A 3 -11.39 13.42 -8.73
CA GLU A 3 -10.42 12.33 -8.96
C GLU A 3 -10.33 11.38 -7.78
N THR A 4 -10.32 11.90 -6.55
CA THR A 4 -10.31 11.07 -5.33
C THR A 4 -11.56 10.20 -5.25
N PHE A 5 -12.73 10.75 -5.61
CA PHE A 5 -13.96 9.99 -5.65
C PHE A 5 -13.98 8.97 -6.79
N ARG A 6 -13.38 9.27 -7.95
CA ARG A 6 -13.22 8.30 -9.05
C ARG A 6 -12.40 7.08 -8.62
N GLU A 7 -11.32 7.30 -7.89
CA GLU A 7 -10.44 6.21 -7.43
C GLU A 7 -10.99 5.45 -6.21
N SER A 8 -12.05 5.94 -5.56
CA SER A 8 -12.64 5.28 -4.39
C SER A 8 -13.41 4.02 -4.79
N ALA A 9 -13.65 3.13 -3.81
CA ALA A 9 -14.41 1.90 -4.05
C ALA A 9 -15.80 2.19 -4.64
N LEU A 10 -16.50 3.21 -4.12
CA LEU A 10 -17.76 3.66 -4.69
C LEU A 10 -17.61 4.22 -6.11
N GLY A 11 -16.55 5.00 -6.39
CA GLY A 11 -16.29 5.51 -7.73
C GLY A 11 -16.03 4.40 -8.76
N GLN A 12 -15.25 3.40 -8.38
CA GLN A 12 -14.98 2.23 -9.22
C GLN A 12 -16.24 1.38 -9.43
N ALA A 13 -17.07 1.22 -8.40
CA ALA A 13 -18.37 0.55 -8.53
C ALA A 13 -19.29 1.29 -9.51
N ILE A 14 -19.37 2.63 -9.43
CA ILE A 14 -20.13 3.46 -10.37
C ILE A 14 -19.57 3.33 -11.79
N ARG A 15 -18.25 3.30 -11.97
CA ARG A 15 -17.62 3.07 -13.28
C ARG A 15 -17.95 1.70 -13.87
N PHE A 16 -17.93 0.67 -13.04
CA PHE A 16 -18.29 -0.69 -13.45
C PHE A 16 -19.75 -0.76 -13.91
N VAL A 17 -20.68 -0.22 -13.12
CA VAL A 17 -22.12 -0.19 -13.44
C VAL A 17 -22.40 0.66 -14.68
N SER A 18 -21.72 1.80 -14.82
CA SER A 18 -21.90 2.71 -15.96
C SER A 18 -21.10 2.32 -17.22
N ARG A 19 -20.39 1.17 -17.22
CA ARG A 19 -19.50 0.72 -18.30
C ARG A 19 -18.49 1.80 -18.73
N ASN A 20 -17.89 2.51 -17.77
CA ASN A 20 -16.94 3.62 -17.96
C ASN A 20 -17.49 4.87 -18.66
N LYS A 21 -18.82 5.05 -18.69
CA LYS A 21 -19.42 6.28 -19.23
C LYS A 21 -19.26 7.47 -18.27
N TRP A 22 -19.19 7.22 -16.97
CA TRP A 22 -19.06 8.23 -15.92
C TRP A 22 -17.68 8.12 -15.26
N LEU A 23 -17.17 9.22 -14.69
CA LEU A 23 -15.87 9.27 -13.99
C LEU A 23 -14.68 8.85 -14.88
N GLN A 24 -14.60 9.35 -16.12
CA GLN A 24 -13.53 8.99 -17.07
C GLN A 24 -12.13 9.39 -16.61
N TYR A 25 -11.14 8.57 -16.94
CA TYR A 25 -9.71 8.92 -16.82
C TYR A 25 -9.31 9.91 -17.92
N PRO A 26 -8.19 10.65 -17.76
CA PRO A 26 -7.67 11.49 -18.84
C PRO A 26 -7.53 10.71 -20.14
N GLU A 27 -7.01 9.48 -20.08
CA GLU A 27 -6.82 8.61 -21.24
C GLU A 27 -8.13 8.04 -21.84
N GLU A 28 -9.30 8.33 -21.26
CA GLU A 28 -10.59 7.86 -21.78
C GLU A 28 -11.41 9.00 -22.43
N ARG A 29 -10.90 10.23 -22.35
CA ARG A 29 -11.55 11.41 -22.92
C ARG A 29 -11.19 11.55 -24.40
N PRO A 30 -12.13 11.97 -25.26
CA PRO A 30 -11.87 12.14 -26.69
C PRO A 30 -10.79 13.20 -27.00
N ASP A 31 -10.56 14.13 -26.07
CA ASP A 31 -9.63 15.25 -26.22
C ASP A 31 -8.19 14.89 -25.79
N PHE A 32 -7.94 13.64 -25.38
CA PHE A 32 -6.64 13.23 -24.86
C PHE A 32 -5.61 13.07 -25.97
N VAL A 33 -4.52 13.83 -25.86
CA VAL A 33 -3.37 13.73 -26.76
C VAL A 33 -2.25 12.96 -26.05
N LEU A 34 -1.73 11.93 -26.70
CA LEU A 34 -0.60 11.16 -26.18
C LEU A 34 0.63 12.07 -26.04
N PRO A 35 1.40 11.98 -24.93
CA PRO A 35 2.63 12.74 -24.80
C PRO A 35 3.61 12.46 -25.96
N PRO A 36 4.35 13.48 -26.46
CA PRO A 36 5.19 13.37 -27.65
C PRO A 36 6.28 12.29 -27.51
N GLU A 37 6.74 12.03 -26.29
CA GLU A 37 7.74 11.00 -26.00
C GLU A 37 7.22 9.58 -26.26
N TYR A 38 5.96 9.31 -25.88
CA TYR A 38 5.30 8.04 -26.18
C TYR A 38 5.07 7.90 -27.69
N VAL A 39 4.66 8.97 -28.37
CA VAL A 39 4.49 8.96 -29.84
C VAL A 39 5.81 8.68 -30.55
N ALA A 40 6.91 9.31 -30.12
CA ALA A 40 8.24 9.09 -30.67
C ALA A 40 8.71 7.64 -30.46
N LEU A 41 8.45 7.05 -29.29
CA LEU A 41 8.85 5.67 -29.01
C LEU A 41 8.01 4.64 -29.75
N LEU A 42 6.72 4.88 -29.93
CA LEU A 42 5.83 4.00 -30.71
C LEU A 42 6.20 4.04 -32.20
N SER A 43 6.36 5.24 -32.78
CA SER A 43 6.71 5.42 -34.20
C SER A 43 8.12 4.94 -34.56
N ASN A 44 9.12 5.16 -33.69
CA ASN A 44 10.47 4.61 -33.90
C ASN A 44 10.49 3.08 -33.87
N SER A 45 9.57 2.45 -33.13
CA SER A 45 9.47 0.99 -33.08
C SER A 45 8.73 0.41 -34.28
N GLU A 46 7.79 1.14 -34.89
CA GLU A 46 7.16 0.76 -36.17
C GLU A 46 8.20 0.73 -37.30
N LYS A 47 9.03 1.78 -37.42
CA LYS A 47 10.11 1.83 -38.41
C LYS A 47 11.15 0.72 -38.24
N GLN A 48 11.43 0.30 -37.00
CA GLN A 48 12.31 -0.84 -36.74
C GLN A 48 11.65 -2.17 -37.08
N HIS A 49 10.36 -2.37 -36.77
CA HIS A 49 9.62 -3.59 -37.13
C HIS A 49 9.44 -3.76 -38.65
N GLU A 50 9.18 -2.69 -39.40
CA GLU A 50 9.17 -2.74 -40.87
C GLU A 50 10.55 -3.14 -41.40
N ALA A 51 11.63 -2.55 -40.88
CA ALA A 51 13.00 -2.86 -41.29
C ALA A 51 13.47 -4.28 -40.92
N THR A 52 13.01 -4.87 -39.81
CA THR A 52 13.29 -6.28 -39.49
C THR A 52 12.38 -7.26 -40.23
N SER A 53 11.15 -6.88 -40.57
CA SER A 53 10.28 -7.71 -41.43
C SER A 53 10.83 -7.82 -42.86
N ASP A 54 11.40 -6.74 -43.39
CA ASP A 54 12.08 -6.74 -44.70
C ASP A 54 13.41 -7.49 -44.67
N ARG A 55 14.15 -7.47 -43.54
CA ARG A 55 15.39 -8.25 -43.38
C ARG A 55 15.18 -9.73 -43.12
N SER A 56 14.04 -10.14 -42.58
CA SER A 56 13.72 -11.56 -42.36
C SER A 56 13.48 -12.32 -43.68
N ASN A 57 13.19 -11.62 -44.79
CA ASN A 57 13.04 -12.22 -46.11
C ASN A 57 14.35 -12.34 -46.90
N SER A 58 15.47 -11.79 -46.41
CA SER A 58 16.74 -11.75 -47.16
C SER A 58 17.87 -12.61 -46.60
N HIS A 59 17.69 -13.29 -45.47
CA HIS A 59 18.72 -14.13 -44.85
C HIS A 59 18.28 -15.59 -44.64
N LEU A 60 18.00 -16.28 -45.75
CA LEU A 60 18.05 -17.75 -45.85
C LEU A 60 19.14 -18.16 -46.86
N ASN A 61 20.37 -17.72 -46.64
CA ASN A 61 21.55 -18.35 -47.23
C ASN A 61 22.83 -17.77 -46.63
N GLN A 62 23.48 -18.48 -45.70
CA GLN A 62 24.88 -18.91 -45.82
C GLN A 62 25.42 -19.50 -44.51
N ARG A 63 26.41 -20.36 -44.70
CA ARG A 63 26.84 -21.50 -43.91
C ARG A 63 28.03 -21.16 -43.00
N SER A 64 28.07 -21.79 -41.82
CA SER A 64 29.20 -22.47 -41.14
C SER A 64 30.63 -21.90 -41.15
N GLY A 65 31.25 -21.82 -39.96
CA GLY A 65 32.69 -22.02 -39.77
C GLY A 65 33.28 -21.45 -38.47
N SER A 66 33.64 -22.33 -37.51
CA SER A 66 34.65 -22.11 -36.44
C SER A 66 36.03 -22.61 -36.96
N PRO A 67 37.22 -22.30 -36.38
CA PRO A 67 37.58 -22.56 -34.97
C PRO A 67 38.59 -21.58 -34.28
N ASP A 68 38.78 -21.83 -32.97
CA ASP A 68 39.70 -21.26 -31.94
C ASP A 68 41.24 -21.43 -32.20
N PRO A 69 42.17 -21.30 -31.20
CA PRO A 69 42.60 -20.17 -30.35
C PRO A 69 44.17 -20.05 -30.22
N ALA A 70 44.67 -19.19 -29.31
CA ALA A 70 45.76 -19.43 -28.32
C ALA A 70 46.95 -18.44 -28.24
N SER A 71 47.54 -18.43 -27.03
CA SER A 71 48.91 -18.06 -26.57
C SER A 71 49.14 -16.64 -26.00
N ASP A 72 49.90 -16.42 -24.91
CA ASP A 72 50.45 -17.26 -23.84
C ASP A 72 51.18 -16.36 -22.80
N SER A 73 51.25 -16.83 -21.53
CA SER A 73 52.33 -16.69 -20.52
C SER A 73 52.70 -15.30 -19.93
N SER A 74 53.09 -15.10 -18.65
CA SER A 74 53.75 -15.93 -17.61
C SER A 74 53.58 -15.26 -16.21
N GLN A 75 53.13 -15.94 -15.13
CA GLN A 75 53.86 -16.59 -13.99
C GLN A 75 54.91 -15.69 -13.28
N THR A 76 54.90 -15.44 -11.95
CA THR A 76 55.15 -16.30 -10.75
C THR A 76 54.60 -15.62 -9.45
N ALA A 77 53.94 -16.25 -8.45
CA ALA A 77 54.44 -17.03 -7.27
C ALA A 77 55.54 -16.27 -6.46
N ASP A 78 55.51 -15.99 -5.14
CA ASP A 78 54.91 -16.64 -3.95
C ASP A 78 54.83 -15.67 -2.72
N GLU A 79 54.12 -16.13 -1.68
CA GLU A 79 54.32 -15.88 -0.23
C GLU A 79 53.72 -14.65 0.52
N ASP A 80 52.94 -15.02 1.56
CA ASP A 80 52.77 -14.44 2.90
C ASP A 80 51.85 -13.23 3.19
N GLY A 81 50.88 -13.51 4.08
CA GLY A 81 50.29 -12.54 5.02
C GLY A 81 48.80 -12.26 4.83
N GLU A 82 47.93 -13.03 5.51
CA GLU A 82 46.55 -12.58 5.75
C GLU A 82 46.55 -11.36 6.69
N ASP A 83 46.68 -10.18 6.09
CA ASP A 83 46.45 -8.91 6.78
C ASP A 83 44.94 -8.74 7.02
N LEU A 84 44.49 -9.20 8.19
CA LEU A 84 43.16 -8.89 8.73
C LEU A 84 43.04 -7.38 8.96
N ARG A 85 42.66 -6.64 7.92
CA ARG A 85 42.39 -5.20 7.98
C ARG A 85 41.16 -4.95 8.84
N ARG A 86 41.39 -4.67 10.11
CA ARG A 86 40.38 -4.16 11.04
C ARG A 86 39.95 -2.77 10.57
N GLU A 87 38.82 -2.67 9.87
CA GLU A 87 38.16 -1.39 9.63
C GLU A 87 37.71 -0.81 10.98
N ARG A 88 38.55 0.08 11.51
CA ARG A 88 38.21 0.90 12.66
C ARG A 88 37.21 1.94 12.16
N THR A 89 35.92 1.70 12.36
CA THR A 89 34.91 2.76 12.23
C THR A 89 35.34 3.88 13.14
N VAL A 90 35.67 5.03 12.56
CA VAL A 90 36.03 6.23 13.31
C VAL A 90 34.77 6.69 14.03
N GLY A 91 34.63 6.20 15.26
CA GLY A 91 33.80 6.81 16.29
C GLY A 91 34.37 8.20 16.58
N SER A 92 33.90 9.17 15.82
CA SER A 92 33.91 10.58 16.20
C SER A 92 32.58 11.14 15.72
N ILE A 93 31.57 11.03 16.57
CA ILE A 93 30.41 11.92 16.51
C ILE A 93 30.96 13.29 16.90
N GLN A 94 31.55 13.99 15.93
CA GLN A 94 31.76 15.42 16.04
C GLN A 94 30.36 16.03 15.99
N ARG A 95 29.79 16.29 17.16
CA ARG A 95 28.58 17.11 17.31
C ARG A 95 28.94 18.53 16.85
N GLY A 96 28.90 18.76 15.54
CA GLY A 96 28.78 20.10 15.01
C GLY A 96 27.50 20.75 15.57
N PRO A 97 27.47 22.08 15.74
CA PRO A 97 26.25 22.76 16.14
C PRO A 97 25.13 22.36 15.17
N TYR A 98 23.97 22.00 15.72
CA TYR A 98 22.77 21.67 14.96
C TYR A 98 22.37 22.90 14.14
N MET A 99 22.95 23.02 12.95
CA MET A 99 22.75 24.14 12.04
C MET A 99 21.32 24.05 11.51
N GLU A 100 20.49 24.96 12.01
CA GLU A 100 19.11 25.23 11.59
C GLU A 100 18.96 25.34 10.06
N HIS A 101 20.05 25.66 9.34
CA HIS A 101 20.08 25.81 7.88
C HIS A 101 20.22 24.51 7.06
N GLY A 102 20.60 23.37 7.66
CA GLY A 102 20.81 22.12 6.89
C GLY A 102 19.53 21.37 6.53
N ARG A 103 18.41 21.66 7.21
CA ARG A 103 17.12 21.00 6.97
C ARG A 103 16.31 21.68 5.87
N TYR A 104 16.49 23.00 5.69
CA TYR A 104 15.79 23.76 4.67
C TYR A 104 16.29 23.45 3.26
N ASP A 105 17.57 23.10 3.09
CA ASP A 105 18.18 22.87 1.77
C ASP A 105 17.60 21.65 1.02
N PRO A 106 17.46 20.44 1.61
CA PRO A 106 16.87 19.30 0.90
C PRO A 106 15.36 19.46 0.64
N GLU A 107 14.61 20.08 1.57
CA GLU A 107 13.17 20.34 1.37
C GLU A 107 12.96 21.38 0.25
N GLN A 108 13.71 22.48 0.28
CA GLN A 108 13.66 23.49 -0.78
C GLN A 108 14.11 22.95 -2.13
N GLN A 109 15.15 22.11 -2.19
CA GLN A 109 15.58 21.47 -3.43
C GLN A 109 14.52 20.53 -4.01
N ILE A 110 13.78 19.80 -3.16
CA ILE A 110 12.67 18.96 -3.60
C ILE A 110 11.50 19.82 -4.08
N GLU A 111 11.17 20.92 -3.39
CA GLU A 111 10.13 21.86 -3.84
C GLU A 111 10.51 22.56 -5.15
N LEU A 112 11.77 22.98 -5.30
CA LEU A 112 12.32 23.54 -6.54
C LEU A 112 12.28 22.53 -7.69
N LYS A 113 12.63 21.26 -7.44
CA LYS A 113 12.49 20.16 -8.41
C LYS A 113 11.02 19.88 -8.76
N LYS A 114 10.12 19.93 -7.77
CA LYS A 114 8.67 19.80 -8.00
C LYS A 114 8.07 20.99 -8.75
N THR A 115 8.70 22.16 -8.73
CA THR A 115 8.19 23.33 -9.46
C THR A 115 8.46 23.24 -10.96
N LYS A 116 9.47 22.47 -11.39
CA LYS A 116 9.75 22.20 -12.80
C LYS A 116 9.12 20.87 -13.24
N SER A 117 8.10 20.96 -14.07
CA SER A 117 7.50 19.79 -14.72
C SER A 117 8.41 19.32 -15.85
N GLU A 118 9.22 18.30 -15.59
CA GLU A 118 10.02 17.65 -16.62
C GLU A 118 9.26 16.40 -17.13
N PRO A 119 9.21 16.18 -18.44
CA PRO A 119 8.58 14.99 -19.00
C PRO A 119 9.46 13.76 -18.74
N ILE A 120 8.83 12.63 -18.46
CA ILE A 120 9.52 11.37 -18.14
C ILE A 120 9.43 10.44 -19.34
N VAL A 121 10.60 10.22 -19.97
CA VAL A 121 10.70 9.34 -21.13
C VAL A 121 10.53 7.88 -20.67
N PRO A 122 9.56 7.13 -21.23
CA PRO A 122 9.35 5.75 -20.82
C PRO A 122 10.51 4.86 -21.29
N VAL A 123 10.93 3.95 -20.41
CA VAL A 123 12.08 3.06 -20.64
C VAL A 123 11.65 1.88 -21.52
N LYS A 124 12.46 1.55 -22.53
CA LYS A 124 12.30 0.31 -23.29
C LYS A 124 13.11 -0.80 -22.64
N THR A 125 12.46 -1.92 -22.37
CA THR A 125 13.13 -3.16 -21.97
C THR A 125 13.79 -3.81 -23.20
N ASN A 126 14.81 -4.64 -22.98
CA ASN A 126 15.51 -5.38 -24.05
C ASN A 126 14.58 -6.23 -24.91
N ASP A 127 13.44 -6.67 -24.35
CA ASP A 127 12.41 -7.45 -25.03
C ASP A 127 11.49 -6.61 -25.94
N GLY A 128 11.76 -5.30 -26.09
CA GLY A 128 10.96 -4.38 -26.92
C GLY A 128 9.67 -3.88 -26.25
N VAL A 129 9.44 -4.24 -24.98
CA VAL A 129 8.33 -3.75 -24.16
C VAL A 129 8.62 -2.32 -23.72
N ILE A 130 7.61 -1.43 -23.83
CA ILE A 130 7.68 -0.04 -23.39
C ILE A 130 7.12 0.03 -21.98
N LEU A 131 7.97 0.32 -20.99
CA LEU A 131 7.54 0.46 -19.60
C LEU A 131 6.79 1.78 -19.42
N VAL A 132 5.49 1.67 -19.11
CA VAL A 132 4.64 2.83 -18.83
C VAL A 132 5.02 3.46 -17.49
N ASP A 133 5.44 4.71 -17.53
CA ASP A 133 5.76 5.54 -16.37
C ASP A 133 4.81 6.76 -16.28
N TRP A 134 5.02 7.60 -15.26
CA TRP A 134 4.36 8.90 -15.11
C TRP A 134 4.63 9.79 -16.32
N TYR A 135 3.72 10.72 -16.65
CA TYR A 135 3.94 11.60 -17.80
C TYR A 135 4.93 12.73 -17.50
N THR A 136 4.93 13.21 -16.25
CA THR A 136 5.81 14.28 -15.79
C THR A 136 6.22 14.04 -14.34
N THR A 137 7.27 14.72 -13.90
CA THR A 137 7.72 14.75 -12.50
C THR A 137 6.64 15.20 -11.51
N VAL A 138 5.59 15.89 -11.99
CA VAL A 138 4.48 16.47 -11.20
C VAL A 138 3.13 15.81 -11.50
N ASP A 139 3.12 14.62 -12.09
CA ASP A 139 1.89 13.90 -12.43
C ASP A 139 1.00 13.70 -11.19
N GLN A 140 -0.24 14.18 -11.26
CA GLN A 140 -1.24 14.10 -10.18
C GLN A 140 -1.71 12.66 -9.90
N ALA A 141 -1.48 11.74 -10.84
CA ALA A 141 -1.74 10.32 -10.62
C ALA A 141 -0.73 9.69 -9.63
N ASN A 142 0.46 10.28 -9.49
CA ASN A 142 1.45 9.82 -8.51
C ASN A 142 1.02 10.23 -7.09
N PRO A 143 0.86 9.28 -6.15
CA PRO A 143 0.48 9.58 -4.77
C PRO A 143 1.41 10.54 -4.02
N GLN A 144 2.70 10.55 -4.35
CA GLN A 144 3.68 11.45 -3.73
C GLN A 144 3.56 12.92 -4.15
N ASN A 145 2.81 13.18 -5.23
CA ASN A 145 2.54 14.51 -5.76
C ASN A 145 1.18 15.06 -5.35
N TRP A 146 0.41 14.32 -4.56
CA TRP A 146 -0.88 14.79 -4.07
C TRP A 146 -0.76 15.99 -3.13
N SER A 147 -1.81 16.83 -3.11
CA SER A 147 -1.91 17.94 -2.18
C SER A 147 -1.84 17.46 -0.72
N SER A 148 -1.29 18.28 0.16
CA SER A 148 -1.12 17.93 1.58
C SER A 148 -2.44 17.53 2.25
N PHE A 149 -3.55 18.17 1.87
CA PHE A 149 -4.88 17.77 2.36
C PHE A 149 -5.25 16.34 1.98
N LYS A 150 -5.03 15.94 0.71
CA LYS A 150 -5.34 14.58 0.25
C LYS A 150 -4.44 13.55 0.96
N ARG A 151 -3.15 13.86 1.13
CA ARG A 151 -2.20 12.99 1.85
C ARG A 151 -2.61 12.81 3.31
N SER A 152 -2.86 13.89 4.03
CA SER A 152 -3.32 13.85 5.43
C SER A 152 -4.65 13.12 5.59
N TYR A 153 -5.56 13.25 4.62
CA TYR A 153 -6.81 12.50 4.63
C TYR A 153 -6.59 10.98 4.55
N ILE A 154 -5.68 10.51 3.69
CA ILE A 154 -5.36 9.07 3.60
C ILE A 154 -4.70 8.56 4.87
N VAL A 155 -3.77 9.32 5.43
CA VAL A 155 -3.18 9.01 6.74
C VAL A 155 -4.27 8.91 7.79
N PHE A 156 -5.20 9.87 7.84
CA PHE A 156 -6.31 9.84 8.79
C PHE A 156 -7.16 8.57 8.66
N VAL A 157 -7.51 8.15 7.43
CA VAL A 157 -8.28 6.92 7.21
C VAL A 157 -7.50 5.68 7.66
N ILE A 158 -6.20 5.59 7.34
CA ILE A 158 -5.35 4.46 7.76
C ILE A 158 -5.19 4.42 9.29
N CYS A 159 -4.97 5.59 9.91
CA CYS A 159 -4.92 5.75 11.36
C CYS A 159 -6.24 5.35 12.00
N LEU A 160 -7.37 5.79 11.44
CA LEU A 160 -8.69 5.44 11.95
C LEU A 160 -8.93 3.93 11.85
N TYR A 161 -8.61 3.28 10.71
CA TYR A 161 -8.68 1.81 10.59
C TYR A 161 -7.92 1.14 11.74
N THR A 162 -6.65 1.50 11.86
CA THR A 162 -5.72 0.90 12.82
C THR A 162 -6.27 1.10 14.23
N TRP A 163 -6.66 2.32 14.56
CA TRP A 163 -7.28 2.67 15.84
C TRP A 163 -8.52 1.83 16.14
N VAL A 164 -9.48 1.70 15.20
CA VAL A 164 -10.68 0.86 15.38
C VAL A 164 -10.31 -0.60 15.70
N THR A 165 -9.31 -1.15 15.02
CA THR A 165 -8.89 -2.54 15.20
C THR A 165 -8.27 -2.77 16.58
N TYR A 166 -7.48 -1.82 17.08
CA TYR A 166 -6.90 -1.87 18.43
C TYR A 166 -7.93 -1.63 19.52
N VAL A 167 -8.84 -0.67 19.31
CA VAL A 167 -9.99 -0.44 20.19
C VAL A 167 -10.78 -1.72 20.36
N ALA A 168 -11.15 -2.40 19.27
CA ALA A 168 -11.94 -3.63 19.30
C ALA A 168 -11.30 -4.75 20.15
N GLY A 169 -9.97 -4.85 20.17
CA GLY A 169 -9.24 -5.73 21.07
C GLY A 169 -9.36 -5.28 22.53
N SER A 170 -8.95 -4.04 22.82
CA SER A 170 -8.90 -3.52 24.21
C SER A 170 -10.27 -3.46 24.91
N VAL A 171 -11.35 -3.15 24.17
CA VAL A 171 -12.71 -3.06 24.69
C VAL A 171 -13.21 -4.41 25.24
N PHE A 172 -12.72 -5.53 24.68
CA PHE A 172 -13.10 -6.86 25.15
C PHE A 172 -12.70 -7.13 26.60
N ALA A 173 -11.57 -6.58 27.05
CA ALA A 173 -11.12 -6.73 28.44
C ALA A 173 -12.11 -6.14 29.46
N PHE A 174 -12.93 -5.15 29.06
CA PHE A 174 -13.97 -4.58 29.91
C PHE A 174 -15.28 -5.37 29.89
N SER A 175 -15.46 -6.22 28.88
CA SER A 175 -16.58 -7.16 28.80
C SER A 175 -16.33 -8.45 29.59
N GLU A 176 -15.07 -8.78 29.86
CA GLU A 176 -14.63 -10.03 30.47
C GLU A 176 -15.35 -10.40 31.79
N PRO A 177 -15.49 -9.51 32.79
CA PRO A 177 -16.18 -9.86 34.03
C PRO A 177 -17.61 -10.36 33.80
N GLY A 178 -18.35 -9.73 32.87
CA GLY A 178 -19.71 -10.17 32.55
C GLY A 178 -19.76 -11.37 31.60
N ILE A 179 -18.69 -11.65 30.83
CA ILE A 179 -18.56 -12.88 30.05
C ILE A 179 -18.38 -14.08 31.00
N VAL A 180 -17.51 -13.94 32.00
CA VAL A 180 -17.29 -14.93 33.07
C VAL A 180 -18.60 -15.26 33.78
N GLU A 181 -19.33 -14.23 34.21
CA GLU A 181 -20.62 -14.40 34.90
C GLU A 181 -21.68 -15.04 33.99
N HIS A 182 -21.79 -14.59 32.72
CA HIS A 182 -22.85 -15.04 31.82
C HIS A 182 -22.64 -16.47 31.31
N PHE A 183 -21.41 -16.86 31.03
CA PHE A 183 -21.09 -18.18 30.48
C PHE A 183 -20.63 -19.19 31.54
N GLY A 184 -20.40 -18.76 32.79
CA GLY A 184 -19.92 -19.62 33.87
C GLY A 184 -18.54 -20.22 33.60
N VAL A 185 -17.69 -19.49 32.88
CA VAL A 185 -16.32 -19.91 32.51
C VAL A 185 -15.30 -19.33 33.48
N SER A 186 -14.08 -19.90 33.52
CA SER A 186 -13.01 -19.33 34.33
C SER A 186 -12.48 -18.02 33.72
N VAL A 187 -11.77 -17.22 34.53
CA VAL A 187 -11.18 -15.96 34.05
C VAL A 187 -10.16 -16.22 32.95
N GLU A 188 -9.34 -17.26 33.11
CA GLU A 188 -8.32 -17.66 32.14
C GLU A 188 -8.95 -18.09 30.81
N ALA A 189 -10.12 -18.73 30.86
CA ALA A 189 -10.87 -19.06 29.65
C ALA A 189 -11.36 -17.78 28.96
N SER A 190 -11.92 -16.82 29.69
CA SER A 190 -12.39 -15.55 29.12
C SER A 190 -11.26 -14.76 28.43
N GLU A 191 -10.07 -14.71 29.02
CA GLU A 191 -8.90 -14.03 28.45
C GLU A 191 -8.48 -14.60 27.09
N LEU A 192 -8.79 -15.89 26.84
CA LEU A 192 -8.53 -16.55 25.55
C LEU A 192 -9.17 -15.80 24.38
N GLY A 193 -10.29 -15.10 24.59
CA GLY A 193 -10.93 -14.30 23.55
C GLY A 193 -10.04 -13.14 23.07
N LEU A 194 -9.35 -12.46 23.99
CA LEU A 194 -8.38 -11.42 23.65
C LEU A 194 -7.12 -12.03 23.05
N ALA A 195 -6.62 -13.12 23.65
CA ALA A 195 -5.41 -13.80 23.18
C ALA A 195 -5.56 -14.32 21.74
N LEU A 196 -6.70 -14.92 21.39
CA LEU A 196 -7.00 -15.37 20.03
C LEU A 196 -7.13 -14.22 19.05
N TYR A 197 -7.73 -13.10 19.46
CA TYR A 197 -7.78 -11.89 18.64
C TYR A 197 -6.38 -11.38 18.31
N VAL A 198 -5.50 -11.36 19.32
CA VAL A 198 -4.09 -10.94 19.20
C VAL A 198 -3.28 -11.88 18.32
N LEU A 199 -3.40 -13.18 18.54
CA LEU A 199 -2.78 -14.20 17.71
C LEU A 199 -3.23 -14.06 16.25
N ALA A 200 -4.53 -13.91 16.03
CA ALA A 200 -5.11 -13.83 14.70
C ALA A 200 -4.63 -12.59 13.93
N TYR A 201 -4.56 -11.42 14.58
CA TYR A 201 -4.02 -10.25 13.90
C TYR A 201 -2.51 -10.34 13.64
N GLY A 202 -1.77 -11.18 14.37
CA GLY A 202 -0.37 -11.47 14.07
C GLY A 202 -0.21 -12.38 12.85
N VAL A 203 -1.15 -13.31 12.66
CA VAL A 203 -1.16 -14.25 11.51
C VAL A 203 -1.71 -13.62 10.24
N GLY A 204 -2.76 -12.80 10.34
CA GLY A 204 -3.44 -12.17 9.20
C GLY A 204 -2.50 -11.47 8.20
N PRO A 205 -1.53 -10.65 8.62
CA PRO A 205 -0.59 -9.96 7.74
C PRO A 205 0.24 -10.89 6.87
N LEU A 206 0.54 -12.10 7.35
CA LEU A 206 1.28 -13.10 6.59
C LEU A 206 0.53 -13.54 5.33
N ILE A 207 -0.81 -13.49 5.38
CA ILE A 207 -1.70 -13.86 4.28
C ILE A 207 -2.12 -12.64 3.46
N PHE A 208 -2.45 -11.53 4.11
CA PHE A 208 -3.01 -10.35 3.44
C PHE A 208 -1.96 -9.36 2.93
N GLY A 209 -0.74 -9.38 3.46
CA GLY A 209 0.36 -8.52 3.00
C GLY A 209 0.75 -8.78 1.53
N PRO A 210 1.11 -10.02 1.14
CA PRO A 210 1.56 -10.30 -0.22
C PRO A 210 0.56 -9.92 -1.32
N PRO A 211 -0.76 -10.19 -1.19
CA PRO A 211 -1.75 -9.73 -2.17
C PRO A 211 -1.75 -8.23 -2.43
N THR A 212 -1.42 -7.40 -1.45
CA THR A 212 -1.42 -5.93 -1.64
C THR A 212 -0.30 -5.41 -2.53
N GLU A 213 0.78 -6.16 -2.66
CA GLU A 213 1.93 -5.80 -3.48
C GLU A 213 1.76 -6.28 -4.93
N ILE A 214 0.76 -7.13 -5.20
CA ILE A 214 0.45 -7.59 -6.56
C ILE A 214 -0.17 -6.42 -7.34
N PRO A 215 0.43 -5.96 -8.46
CA PRO A 215 -0.04 -4.78 -9.19
C PRO A 215 -1.46 -4.89 -9.76
N VAL A 216 -2.00 -6.11 -9.92
CA VAL A 216 -3.38 -6.33 -10.37
C VAL A 216 -4.39 -6.07 -9.25
N ILE A 217 -4.03 -6.38 -8.01
CA ILE A 217 -4.90 -6.24 -6.83
C ILE A 217 -4.74 -4.84 -6.24
N GLY A 218 -3.52 -4.45 -5.87
CA GLY A 218 -3.25 -3.18 -5.19
C GLY A 218 -3.66 -3.21 -3.72
N ARG A 219 -3.60 -2.05 -3.06
CA ARG A 219 -3.83 -1.95 -1.61
C ARG A 219 -5.32 -1.88 -1.26
N ASN A 220 -6.07 -1.08 -2.00
CA ASN A 220 -7.46 -0.77 -1.64
C ASN A 220 -8.38 -2.00 -1.57
N PRO A 221 -8.33 -2.96 -2.52
CA PRO A 221 -9.20 -4.13 -2.47
C PRO A 221 -9.05 -4.96 -1.21
N VAL A 222 -7.82 -5.13 -0.75
CA VAL A 222 -7.57 -5.87 0.48
C VAL A 222 -8.14 -5.10 1.67
N TYR A 223 -7.90 -3.78 1.76
CA TYR A 223 -8.45 -2.96 2.84
C TYR A 223 -9.97 -3.05 2.98
N TYR A 224 -10.74 -2.79 1.92
CA TYR A 224 -12.20 -2.77 2.06
C TYR A 224 -12.78 -4.19 2.22
N LEU A 225 -12.23 -5.22 1.58
CA LEU A 225 -12.75 -6.58 1.73
C LEU A 225 -12.57 -7.10 3.14
N THR A 226 -11.36 -6.98 3.70
CA THR A 226 -11.10 -7.47 5.05
C THR A 226 -11.80 -6.61 6.09
N PHE A 227 -11.87 -5.29 5.89
CA PHE A 227 -12.61 -4.41 6.80
C PHE A 227 -14.10 -4.70 6.81
N LEU A 228 -14.72 -4.98 5.66
CA LEU A 228 -16.14 -5.33 5.60
C LEU A 228 -16.43 -6.65 6.31
N VAL A 229 -15.54 -7.65 6.19
CA VAL A 229 -15.67 -8.91 6.93
C VAL A 229 -15.48 -8.67 8.43
N PHE A 230 -14.48 -7.89 8.82
CA PHE A 230 -14.28 -7.47 10.22
C PHE A 230 -15.52 -6.77 10.79
N PHE A 231 -16.06 -5.79 10.06
CA PHE A 231 -17.28 -5.09 10.44
C PHE A 231 -18.49 -6.03 10.58
N ALA A 232 -18.66 -6.97 9.64
CA ALA A 232 -19.72 -7.96 9.70
C ALA A 232 -19.56 -8.91 10.90
N LEU A 233 -18.33 -9.28 11.27
CA LEU A 233 -18.02 -10.13 12.42
C LEU A 233 -18.19 -9.41 13.78
N SER A 234 -18.15 -8.07 13.81
CA SER A 234 -18.42 -7.31 15.03
C SER A 234 -19.88 -7.45 15.51
N PHE A 235 -20.85 -7.68 14.62
CA PHE A 235 -22.25 -7.93 15.00
C PHE A 235 -22.47 -9.25 15.77
N PRO A 236 -22.06 -10.43 15.26
CA PRO A 236 -22.17 -11.67 16.03
C PRO A 236 -21.33 -11.62 17.30
N ALA A 237 -20.20 -10.90 17.31
CA ALA A 237 -19.41 -10.74 18.54
C ALA A 237 -20.21 -10.14 19.69
N ALA A 238 -21.15 -9.23 19.41
CA ALA A 238 -22.00 -8.56 20.40
C ALA A 238 -23.29 -9.33 20.76
N THR A 239 -23.71 -10.29 19.93
CA THR A 239 -25.03 -10.94 20.04
C THR A 239 -24.97 -12.44 20.35
N ILE A 240 -23.80 -13.06 20.18
CA ILE A 240 -23.65 -14.51 20.36
C ILE A 240 -23.87 -14.96 21.81
N ASN A 241 -24.51 -16.12 21.96
CA ASN A 241 -24.84 -16.74 23.25
C ASN A 241 -24.09 -18.07 23.45
N SER A 242 -23.00 -18.29 22.72
CA SER A 242 -22.11 -19.43 22.88
C SER A 242 -20.69 -18.94 23.10
N PHE A 243 -20.05 -19.43 24.16
CA PHE A 243 -18.67 -19.05 24.48
C PHE A 243 -17.69 -19.47 23.38
N GLY A 244 -17.76 -20.71 22.90
CA GLY A 244 -16.92 -21.17 21.78
C GLY A 244 -17.16 -20.39 20.49
N GLY A 245 -18.41 -20.02 20.23
CA GLY A 245 -18.76 -19.15 19.10
C GLY A 245 -18.16 -17.75 19.25
N LEU A 246 -18.18 -17.18 20.46
CA LEU A 246 -17.55 -15.90 20.76
C LEU A 246 -16.04 -15.96 20.46
N LEU A 247 -15.34 -16.99 20.92
CA LEU A 247 -13.91 -17.18 20.65
C LEU A 247 -13.61 -17.27 19.14
N ALA A 248 -14.40 -18.05 18.40
CA ALA A 248 -14.23 -18.19 16.96
C ALA A 248 -14.42 -16.83 16.23
N VAL A 249 -15.47 -16.09 16.58
CA VAL A 249 -15.72 -14.76 16.01
C VAL A 249 -14.59 -13.80 16.36
N ARG A 250 -14.02 -13.86 17.58
CA ARG A 250 -12.86 -13.03 17.95
C ARG A 250 -11.63 -13.34 17.13
N PHE A 251 -11.32 -14.62 16.94
CA PHE A 251 -10.22 -15.02 16.08
C PHE A 251 -10.39 -14.45 14.67
N PHE A 252 -11.54 -14.69 14.02
CA PHE A 252 -11.75 -14.19 12.66
C PHE A 252 -11.80 -12.65 12.60
N ALA A 253 -12.37 -11.98 13.60
CA ALA A 253 -12.36 -10.52 13.66
C ALA A 253 -10.92 -9.98 13.74
N GLY A 254 -10.06 -10.54 14.59
CA GLY A 254 -8.65 -10.16 14.66
C GLY A 254 -7.92 -10.45 13.35
N PHE A 255 -8.19 -11.60 12.74
CA PHE A 255 -7.59 -12.02 11.47
C PHE A 255 -7.87 -11.04 10.33
N PHE A 256 -9.13 -10.67 10.11
CA PHE A 256 -9.51 -9.72 9.05
C PHE A 256 -9.24 -8.25 9.42
N GLY A 257 -9.24 -7.93 10.72
CA GLY A 257 -8.86 -6.60 11.21
C GLY A 257 -7.38 -6.26 11.01
N SER A 258 -6.51 -7.27 10.89
CA SER A 258 -5.05 -7.09 10.86
C SER A 258 -4.50 -6.25 9.71
N VAL A 259 -5.25 -6.13 8.61
CA VAL A 259 -4.80 -5.48 7.37
C VAL A 259 -4.45 -4.00 7.60
N GLY A 260 -5.26 -3.30 8.41
CA GLY A 260 -4.98 -1.91 8.81
C GLY A 260 -3.64 -1.74 9.51
N ILE A 261 -3.33 -2.70 10.40
CA ILE A 261 -2.16 -2.73 11.27
C ILE A 261 -0.88 -3.02 10.47
N ALA A 262 -0.95 -3.89 9.47
CA ALA A 262 0.25 -4.31 8.73
C ALA A 262 0.53 -3.48 7.48
N ILE A 263 -0.49 -3.19 6.68
CA ILE A 263 -0.31 -2.55 5.38
C ILE A 263 -0.33 -1.02 5.50
N GLY A 264 -0.79 -0.49 6.64
CA GLY A 264 -0.85 0.96 6.89
C GLY A 264 0.47 1.68 6.65
N GLY A 265 1.59 1.14 7.15
CA GLY A 265 2.93 1.69 6.94
C GLY A 265 3.35 1.74 5.46
N ALA A 266 3.01 0.70 4.70
CA ALA A 266 3.33 0.63 3.27
C ALA A 266 2.49 1.64 2.46
N SER A 267 1.21 1.83 2.81
CA SER A 267 0.38 2.89 2.22
C SER A 267 0.88 4.30 2.55
N ILE A 268 1.44 4.52 3.76
CA ILE A 268 2.06 5.80 4.13
C ILE A 268 3.35 6.01 3.33
N GLN A 269 4.15 4.97 3.14
CA GLN A 269 5.36 5.01 2.31
C GLN A 269 5.05 5.35 0.85
N ASP A 270 3.94 4.87 0.31
CA ASP A 270 3.54 5.19 -1.07
C ASP A 270 3.18 6.67 -1.26
N VAL A 271 2.68 7.32 -0.21
CA VAL A 271 2.11 8.69 -0.27
C VAL A 271 3.12 9.77 0.13
N PHE A 272 4.09 9.45 1.00
CA PHE A 272 5.13 10.40 1.43
C PHE A 272 6.47 10.13 0.76
N THR A 273 7.21 11.21 0.51
CA THR A 273 8.62 11.12 0.16
C THR A 273 9.43 10.69 1.38
N LEU A 274 10.66 10.20 1.16
CA LEU A 274 11.54 9.67 2.21
C LEU A 274 11.75 10.63 3.40
N ILE A 275 11.74 11.94 3.15
CA ILE A 275 11.92 12.97 4.20
C ILE A 275 10.68 13.10 5.08
N TYR A 276 9.48 13.03 4.50
CA TYR A 276 8.23 13.22 5.23
C TYR A 276 7.61 11.92 5.75
N PHE A 277 8.08 10.78 5.25
CA PHE A 277 7.63 9.45 5.65
C PHE A 277 7.64 9.23 7.18
N PRO A 278 8.68 9.61 7.95
CA PRO A 278 8.70 9.42 9.40
C PRO A 278 7.58 10.17 10.13
N TYR A 279 7.14 11.33 9.64
CA TYR A 279 6.04 12.08 10.26
C TYR A 279 4.70 11.38 10.05
N GLY A 280 4.45 10.87 8.84
CA GLY A 280 3.27 10.06 8.56
C GLY A 280 3.25 8.79 9.40
N LEU A 281 4.40 8.11 9.52
CA LEU A 281 4.55 6.93 10.35
C LEU A 281 4.33 7.24 11.84
N GLY A 282 4.80 8.39 12.33
CA GLY A 282 4.59 8.83 13.71
C GLY A 282 3.11 9.01 14.07
N TRP A 283 2.33 9.64 13.18
CA TRP A 283 0.87 9.74 13.35
C TRP A 283 0.18 8.39 13.34
N TRP A 284 0.66 7.48 12.49
CA TRP A 284 0.17 6.11 12.47
C TRP A 284 0.47 5.40 13.78
N VAL A 285 1.71 5.39 14.25
CA VAL A 285 2.12 4.82 15.56
C VAL A 285 1.29 5.39 16.71
N LEU A 286 1.04 6.71 16.73
CA LEU A 286 0.18 7.33 17.73
C LEU A 286 -1.22 6.71 17.75
N SER A 287 -1.79 6.42 16.58
CA SER A 287 -3.12 5.79 16.48
C SER A 287 -3.17 4.38 17.06
N PHE A 288 -2.08 3.60 16.99
CA PHE A 288 -2.00 2.29 17.65
C PHE A 288 -2.15 2.43 19.16
N TRP A 289 -1.36 3.31 19.77
CA TRP A 289 -1.35 3.49 21.22
C TRP A 289 -2.60 4.18 21.73
N ALA A 290 -3.16 5.10 20.93
CA ALA A 290 -4.42 5.76 21.25
C ALA A 290 -5.60 4.77 21.31
N GLY A 291 -5.53 3.64 20.58
CA GLY A 291 -6.60 2.63 20.58
C GLY A 291 -6.85 2.04 21.98
N PRO A 292 -5.87 1.33 22.57
CA PRO A 292 -5.99 0.76 23.90
C PRO A 292 -6.02 1.80 25.03
N ALA A 293 -5.58 3.04 24.79
CA ALA A 293 -5.71 4.10 25.77
C ALA A 293 -7.13 4.65 25.87
N ILE A 294 -7.81 4.85 24.73
CA ILE A 294 -9.14 5.48 24.66
C ILE A 294 -10.25 4.43 24.74
N GLY A 295 -10.08 3.27 24.10
CA GLY A 295 -11.07 2.17 24.05
C GLY A 295 -11.70 1.84 25.41
N PRO A 296 -10.87 1.50 26.41
CA PRO A 296 -11.27 1.27 27.79
C PRO A 296 -12.15 2.35 28.42
N THR A 297 -11.91 3.62 28.13
CA THR A 297 -12.58 4.72 28.82
C THR A 297 -14.08 4.73 28.56
N PHE A 298 -14.51 4.55 27.30
CA PHE A 298 -15.94 4.51 26.99
C PHE A 298 -16.55 3.12 27.26
N ALA A 299 -15.77 2.05 27.03
CA ALA A 299 -16.20 0.68 27.31
C ALA A 299 -16.49 0.42 28.78
N GLY A 300 -15.74 1.03 29.70
CA GLY A 300 -15.96 0.91 31.14
C GLY A 300 -17.34 1.45 31.56
N PHE A 301 -17.68 2.68 31.15
CA PHE A 301 -18.99 3.27 31.44
C PHE A 301 -20.14 2.46 30.84
N ALA A 302 -19.94 1.98 29.61
CA ALA A 302 -20.86 1.11 28.90
C ALA A 302 -21.15 -0.21 29.62
N ALA A 303 -20.08 -0.90 30.05
CA ALA A 303 -20.18 -2.18 30.72
C ALA A 303 -20.91 -2.08 32.07
N MET A 304 -20.65 -1.01 32.83
CA MET A 304 -21.25 -0.77 34.14
C MET A 304 -22.78 -0.59 34.07
N GLU A 305 -23.28 0.18 33.10
CA GLU A 305 -24.70 0.53 33.03
C GLU A 305 -25.54 -0.46 32.21
N LYS A 306 -24.98 -1.02 31.13
CA LYS A 306 -25.72 -1.82 30.14
C LYS A 306 -25.22 -3.26 29.99
N GLY A 307 -24.22 -3.65 30.78
CA GLY A 307 -23.65 -4.99 30.79
C GLY A 307 -22.62 -5.25 29.69
N TRP A 308 -22.04 -6.45 29.70
CA TRP A 308 -20.84 -6.80 28.93
C TRP A 308 -20.97 -6.75 27.41
N ARG A 309 -22.20 -6.83 26.88
CA ARG A 309 -22.44 -6.78 25.42
C ARG A 309 -22.35 -5.37 24.87
N TRP A 310 -22.64 -4.35 25.68
CA TRP A 310 -22.72 -2.97 25.20
C TRP A 310 -21.39 -2.42 24.67
N PRO A 311 -20.24 -2.66 25.31
CA PRO A 311 -18.95 -2.25 24.75
C PRO A 311 -18.67 -2.82 23.35
N LEU A 312 -19.19 -4.02 23.06
CA LEU A 312 -19.03 -4.65 21.75
C LEU A 312 -19.89 -4.00 20.67
N TRP A 313 -21.04 -3.43 21.04
CA TRP A 313 -21.85 -2.62 20.14
C TRP A 313 -21.20 -1.28 19.80
N GLU A 314 -20.44 -0.69 20.72
CA GLU A 314 -19.69 0.55 20.45
C GLU A 314 -18.64 0.33 19.35
N VAL A 315 -17.99 -0.83 19.35
CA VAL A 315 -17.10 -1.23 18.26
C VAL A 315 -17.84 -1.27 16.92
N VAL A 316 -19.06 -1.80 16.87
CA VAL A 316 -19.88 -1.81 15.65
C VAL A 316 -20.14 -0.40 15.13
N TRP A 317 -20.49 0.55 16.01
CA TRP A 317 -20.74 1.94 15.63
C TRP A 317 -19.49 2.63 15.09
N ILE A 318 -18.37 2.44 15.77
CA ILE A 318 -17.07 2.97 15.34
C ILE A 318 -16.67 2.37 13.97
N CYS A 319 -16.89 1.06 13.78
CA CYS A 319 -16.65 0.39 12.51
C CYS A 319 -17.54 0.95 11.39
N ALA A 320 -18.81 1.27 11.68
CA ALA A 320 -19.72 1.83 10.68
C ALA A 320 -19.25 3.21 10.19
N VAL A 321 -18.80 4.08 11.09
CA VAL A 321 -18.22 5.39 10.73
C VAL A 321 -16.97 5.20 9.88
N MET A 322 -16.08 4.29 10.29
CA MET A 322 -14.87 3.97 9.53
C MET A 322 -15.19 3.38 8.14
N ALA A 323 -16.22 2.54 8.03
CA ALA A 323 -16.67 1.96 6.75
C ALA A 323 -17.04 3.05 5.73
N ILE A 324 -17.72 4.11 6.20
CA ILE A 324 -18.10 5.24 5.35
C ILE A 324 -16.86 5.92 4.78
N PHE A 325 -15.86 6.23 5.62
CA PHE A 325 -14.62 6.86 5.17
C PHE A 325 -13.82 5.98 4.22
N LEU A 326 -13.77 4.66 4.50
CA LEU A 326 -13.04 3.70 3.67
C LEU A 326 -13.69 3.50 2.29
N LEU A 327 -15.01 3.35 2.24
CA LEU A 327 -15.69 3.03 0.98
C LEU A 327 -15.85 4.27 0.08
N ALA A 328 -16.09 5.44 0.68
CA ALA A 328 -16.44 6.62 -0.10
C ALA A 328 -15.24 7.34 -0.71
N LEU A 329 -14.06 7.30 -0.07
CA LEU A 329 -13.06 8.35 -0.29
C LEU A 329 -11.59 7.86 -0.32
N THR A 330 -11.31 6.56 -0.27
CA THR A 330 -9.92 6.06 -0.32
C THR A 330 -9.47 5.77 -1.76
N PRO A 331 -8.57 6.57 -2.37
CA PRO A 331 -7.96 6.31 -3.67
C PRO A 331 -6.86 5.26 -3.55
N GLU A 332 -6.51 4.62 -4.65
CA GLU A 332 -5.40 3.66 -4.69
C GLU A 332 -4.07 4.37 -4.43
N THR A 333 -3.22 3.80 -3.58
CA THR A 333 -1.90 4.34 -3.24
C THR A 333 -0.76 3.56 -3.89
N SER A 334 -0.98 2.31 -4.33
CA SER A 334 0.05 1.52 -5.00
C SER A 334 0.43 2.10 -6.36
N ALA A 335 1.65 2.65 -6.48
CA ALA A 335 2.19 3.15 -7.74
C ALA A 335 2.22 2.08 -8.86
N PRO A 336 2.69 0.83 -8.62
CA PRO A 336 2.64 -0.23 -9.62
C PRO A 336 1.21 -0.52 -10.11
N ASN A 337 0.22 -0.50 -9.23
CA ASN A 337 -1.18 -0.72 -9.60
C ASN A 337 -1.72 0.41 -10.49
N ILE A 338 -1.44 1.66 -10.13
CA ILE A 338 -1.87 2.84 -10.88
C ILE A 338 -1.27 2.82 -12.29
N LEU A 339 0.04 2.54 -12.41
CA LEU A 339 0.73 2.44 -13.70
C LEU A 339 0.22 1.27 -14.54
N LEU A 340 -0.06 0.11 -13.93
CA LEU A 340 -0.67 -1.02 -14.64
C LEU A 340 -2.05 -0.65 -15.23
N ARG A 341 -2.90 0.04 -14.46
CA ARG A 341 -4.21 0.50 -14.94
C ARG A 341 -4.04 1.51 -16.08
N ARG A 342 -3.04 2.39 -16.01
CA ARG A 342 -2.71 3.33 -17.09
C ARG A 342 -2.24 2.59 -18.35
N ALA A 343 -1.33 1.64 -18.23
CA ALA A 343 -0.85 0.82 -19.35
C ALA A 343 -2.02 0.13 -20.08
N LYS A 344 -2.95 -0.48 -19.34
CA LYS A 344 -4.17 -1.08 -19.92
C LYS A 344 -5.02 -0.07 -20.71
N ARG A 345 -5.15 1.17 -20.22
CA ARG A 345 -5.87 2.24 -20.94
C ARG A 345 -5.12 2.67 -22.20
N LEU A 346 -3.80 2.83 -22.13
CA LEU A 346 -2.97 3.19 -23.28
C LEU A 346 -2.95 2.11 -24.37
N ARG A 347 -2.87 0.82 -24.01
CA ARG A 347 -3.02 -0.30 -24.95
C ARG A 347 -4.35 -0.26 -25.68
N LYS A 348 -5.43 0.08 -24.97
CA LYS A 348 -6.77 0.18 -25.56
C LYS A 348 -6.90 1.37 -26.53
N LEU A 349 -6.23 2.49 -26.24
CA LEU A 349 -6.22 3.67 -27.10
C LEU A 349 -5.37 3.46 -28.36
N THR A 350 -4.17 2.92 -28.19
CA THR A 350 -3.15 2.81 -29.25
C THR A 350 -3.27 1.53 -30.07
N GLY A 351 -3.90 0.49 -29.51
CA GLY A 351 -3.94 -0.85 -30.10
C GLY A 351 -2.62 -1.62 -30.01
N ASP A 352 -1.58 -1.05 -29.38
CA ASP A 352 -0.26 -1.64 -29.30
C ASP A 352 -0.11 -2.53 -28.05
N ALA A 353 0.27 -3.79 -28.24
CA ALA A 353 0.46 -4.76 -27.18
C ALA A 353 1.79 -4.59 -26.42
N ARG A 354 2.72 -3.75 -26.92
CA ARG A 354 4.05 -3.53 -26.33
C ARG A 354 4.06 -2.60 -25.12
N LEU A 355 3.00 -1.81 -24.91
CA LEU A 355 2.84 -0.88 -23.77
C LEU A 355 2.48 -1.61 -22.48
#